data_AF-A0A524NXT1-F1
#
_entry.id   AF-A0A524NXT1-F1
#
_cell.length_a   1.000
_cell.length_b   1.000
_cell.length_c   1.000
_cell.angle_alpha   90.00
_cell.angle_beta   90.00
_cell.angle_gamma   90.00
#
_symmetry.space_group_name_H-M   'P 1'
#
loop_
_entity.id
_entity.type
_entity.pdbx_description
1 polymer ?
#
loop_
_entity_poly.entity_id
_entity_poly.type
_entity_poly.pdbx_seq_one_letter_code
_entity_poly.pdbx_strand_id
1 'polypeptide(L)'
;MTRTWLILVSALLISACSESTTQGTGGSGGSGGIAISYPQLDCDPLVPDFCGYPFPSNVYTVEDATTATGRKVQFGDEFLGNNDSLPWDYSDGFSAGTPILTYLPAASGDELGGQADIDQSLTESSPSILLDAETGELVPHFAEIDVRSTTPEQRSTMIRPVVRLRDDARYIVAFRNLTNDDGALIEASPAFASLRDDTASEDESVEARRGLYEDIFAKLEAKGWARDAIQIAWDFNTASDANNTQWLLHMRDTAFALIEQDGGFKYEINSVEPDPNADIAFRILGTFRVPLFMSSPEPGSLLLLDENEMPMVNAETPWADIEFELRIPTSATEESPAAIVEYGHGLFGTAGQIGAEHFQTFMNEYNYAFVATNLQGMSDPDEDVVRNELLTGKFSAVHTLWDRLHQGFLNHLVLLRMMKTAFPQDETYGQFINGDEAYYYGISQGGIMGTVILGLTDDVERGALGVPGMP
;
A
#
# COMPACT_ATOMS: atom_id res chain seq x y z
N MET A 1 13.78 -8.54 -32.85
CA MET A 1 14.84 -7.63 -32.36
C MET A 1 14.40 -7.12 -31.00
N THR A 2 14.94 -7.75 -29.96
CA THR A 2 14.78 -7.38 -28.56
C THR A 2 15.42 -6.01 -28.33
N ARG A 3 14.68 -5.08 -27.72
CA ARG A 3 15.22 -3.77 -27.29
C ARG A 3 15.01 -3.63 -25.79
N THR A 4 16.11 -3.87 -25.09
CA THR A 4 16.38 -3.52 -23.70
C THR A 4 16.40 -2.00 -23.57
N TRP A 5 15.66 -1.45 -22.60
CA TRP A 5 15.70 -0.02 -22.27
C TRP A 5 16.42 0.16 -20.93
N LEU A 6 17.55 0.88 -20.97
CA LEU A 6 18.21 1.44 -19.80
C LEU A 6 17.41 2.64 -19.29
N ILE A 7 17.16 2.69 -17.99
CA ILE A 7 16.66 3.89 -17.29
C ILE A 7 17.84 4.49 -16.50
N LEU A 8 18.14 5.75 -16.80
CA LEU A 8 19.15 6.57 -16.14
C LEU A 8 18.50 7.33 -14.97
N VAL A 9 19.02 7.13 -13.76
CA VAL A 9 18.62 7.85 -12.53
C VAL A 9 19.47 9.11 -12.40
N SER A 10 18.82 10.27 -12.21
CA SER A 10 19.47 11.54 -11.91
C SER A 10 19.23 11.90 -10.45
N ALA A 11 20.30 12.11 -9.69
CA ALA A 11 20.29 12.50 -8.28
C ALA A 11 20.23 14.03 -8.13
N LEU A 12 19.41 14.52 -7.20
CA LEU A 12 19.43 15.90 -6.73
C LEU A 12 19.38 15.92 -5.20
N LEU A 13 20.41 16.54 -4.61
CA LEU A 13 20.61 16.81 -3.19
C LEU A 13 19.98 18.15 -2.83
N ILE A 14 19.09 18.21 -1.83
CA ILE A 14 18.90 19.42 -0.99
C ILE A 14 18.56 19.00 0.45
N SER A 15 19.21 19.66 1.40
CA SER A 15 19.06 19.54 2.86
C SER A 15 18.11 20.62 3.39
N ALA A 16 17.24 20.28 4.36
CA ALA A 16 16.81 21.18 5.43
C ALA A 16 16.05 20.41 6.54
N CYS A 17 16.33 20.77 7.80
CA CYS A 17 15.70 20.28 9.03
C CYS A 17 14.54 21.19 9.46
N SER A 18 13.49 20.63 10.09
CA SER A 18 13.00 21.06 11.42
C SER A 18 11.81 20.21 11.89
N GLU A 19 11.84 19.82 13.16
CA GLU A 19 10.82 19.08 13.91
C GLU A 19 9.52 19.88 14.14
N SER A 20 8.39 19.19 14.23
CA SER A 20 7.44 19.36 15.35
C SER A 20 6.44 18.21 15.42
N THR A 21 6.34 17.63 16.60
CA THR A 21 5.47 16.52 17.01
C THR A 21 4.14 17.06 17.53
N THR A 22 3.00 16.49 17.14
CA THR A 22 1.79 16.49 17.99
C THR A 22 0.85 15.34 17.64
N GLN A 23 0.64 14.46 18.62
CA GLN A 23 -0.42 13.45 18.67
C GLN A 23 -1.81 14.11 18.74
N GLY A 24 -2.76 13.60 17.95
CA GLY A 24 -4.18 13.95 18.04
C GLY A 24 -5.02 12.68 18.24
N THR A 25 -5.51 12.51 19.46
CA THR A 25 -6.43 11.45 19.91
C THR A 25 -7.79 11.54 19.22
N GLY A 26 -8.30 10.39 18.78
CA GLY A 26 -9.63 10.23 18.18
C GLY A 26 -10.78 10.72 19.06
N GLY A 27 -11.76 11.35 18.42
CA GLY A 27 -12.98 11.83 19.04
C GLY A 27 -14.20 11.40 18.24
N SER A 28 -14.89 10.38 18.76
CA SER A 28 -16.28 10.04 18.40
C SER A 28 -17.21 11.24 18.66
N GLY A 29 -17.93 11.68 17.64
CA GLY A 29 -18.86 12.82 17.69
C GLY A 29 -20.13 12.57 16.89
N GLY A 30 -21.19 12.16 17.59
CA GLY A 30 -22.45 11.68 17.03
C GLY A 30 -23.38 12.70 16.35
N SER A 31 -24.10 12.17 15.36
CA SER A 31 -25.58 12.21 15.23
C SER A 31 -26.26 13.58 15.39
N GLY A 32 -26.28 14.34 14.31
CA GLY A 32 -27.25 15.40 14.02
C GLY A 32 -27.45 15.67 12.52
N GLY A 33 -26.98 14.77 11.65
CA GLY A 33 -26.93 14.96 10.21
C GLY A 33 -28.18 14.48 9.47
N ILE A 34 -28.35 14.99 8.25
CA ILE A 34 -29.23 14.43 7.22
C ILE A 34 -28.96 12.91 7.15
N ALA A 35 -30.00 12.09 7.07
CA ALA A 35 -29.81 10.66 6.83
C ALA A 35 -29.21 10.50 5.41
N ILE A 36 -27.90 10.29 5.36
CA ILE A 36 -27.18 10.04 4.11
C ILE A 36 -27.34 8.55 3.80
N SER A 37 -27.94 8.25 2.66
CA SER A 37 -28.08 6.88 2.15
C SER A 37 -27.35 6.74 0.82
N TYR A 38 -26.75 5.57 0.60
CA TYR A 38 -26.04 5.25 -0.63
C TYR A 38 -26.76 4.10 -1.34
N PRO A 39 -27.14 4.25 -2.62
CA PRO A 39 -27.49 3.09 -3.42
C PRO A 39 -26.22 2.25 -3.64
N GLN A 40 -26.34 0.93 -3.61
CA GLN A 40 -25.28 0.06 -4.09
C GLN A 40 -25.36 -0.02 -5.61
N LEU A 41 -24.27 0.29 -6.30
CA LEU A 41 -24.21 0.37 -7.76
C LEU A 41 -22.97 -0.34 -8.29
N ASP A 42 -23.08 -0.96 -9.47
CA ASP A 42 -21.91 -1.48 -10.20
C ASP A 42 -21.35 -0.42 -11.15
N CYS A 43 -22.25 0.23 -11.88
CA CYS A 43 -21.95 1.31 -12.81
C CYS A 43 -22.65 2.57 -12.30
N ASP A 44 -21.87 3.58 -11.89
CA ASP A 44 -22.45 4.81 -11.39
C ASP A 44 -22.80 5.72 -12.59
N PRO A 45 -24.06 6.15 -12.77
CA PRO A 45 -24.44 7.01 -13.89
C PRO A 45 -23.78 8.40 -13.85
N LEU A 46 -23.08 8.76 -12.76
CA LEU A 46 -22.20 9.94 -12.74
C LEU A 46 -21.09 9.85 -13.78
N VAL A 47 -20.57 8.64 -14.05
CA VAL A 47 -19.55 8.35 -15.05
C VAL A 47 -20.05 7.19 -15.93
N PRO A 48 -21.00 7.46 -16.85
CA PRO A 48 -21.72 6.42 -17.56
C PRO A 48 -20.85 5.62 -18.55
N ASP A 49 -19.68 6.14 -18.90
CA ASP A 49 -18.74 5.52 -19.84
C ASP A 49 -17.97 4.34 -19.24
N PHE A 50 -17.75 4.33 -17.92
CA PHE A 50 -16.90 3.35 -17.24
C PHE A 50 -17.48 2.92 -15.89
N CYS A 51 -17.90 1.65 -15.80
CA CYS A 51 -18.27 1.05 -14.52
C CYS A 51 -17.07 1.06 -13.56
N GLY A 52 -17.37 1.16 -12.27
CA GLY A 52 -16.37 1.37 -11.24
C GLY A 52 -15.83 2.79 -11.09
N TYR A 53 -16.19 3.73 -11.98
CA TYR A 53 -15.95 5.15 -11.77
C TYR A 53 -17.18 5.90 -11.25
N PRO A 54 -16.98 6.95 -10.43
CA PRO A 54 -15.69 7.39 -9.88
C PRO A 54 -15.19 6.47 -8.75
N PHE A 55 -13.87 6.28 -8.61
CA PHE A 55 -13.27 5.39 -7.62
C PHE A 55 -12.28 6.13 -6.70
N PRO A 56 -12.18 5.81 -5.41
CA PRO A 56 -13.15 5.06 -4.61
C PRO A 56 -14.48 5.80 -4.49
N SER A 57 -15.57 5.09 -4.19
CA SER A 57 -16.90 5.69 -3.96
C SER A 57 -17.75 4.84 -3.02
N ASN A 58 -18.53 5.50 -2.17
CA ASN A 58 -19.44 4.86 -1.22
C ASN A 58 -20.63 4.14 -1.86
N VAL A 59 -20.82 4.24 -3.17
CA VAL A 59 -21.80 3.39 -3.90
C VAL A 59 -21.29 1.95 -4.10
N TYR A 60 -20.00 1.69 -3.88
CA TYR A 60 -19.35 0.38 -4.01
C TYR A 60 -19.18 -0.35 -2.69
N THR A 61 -20.11 -0.09 -1.77
CA THR A 61 -20.03 -0.54 -0.38
C THR A 61 -21.44 -0.70 0.16
N VAL A 62 -21.60 -1.46 1.23
CA VAL A 62 -22.86 -1.67 1.93
C VAL A 62 -22.74 -1.28 3.40
N GLU A 63 -23.88 -0.99 4.04
CA GLU A 63 -23.92 -0.80 5.48
C GLU A 63 -23.66 -2.14 6.19
N ASP A 64 -22.74 -2.13 7.16
CA ASP A 64 -22.46 -3.28 8.01
C ASP A 64 -22.15 -2.80 9.43
N ALA A 65 -23.13 -2.92 10.32
CA ALA A 65 -22.99 -2.47 11.72
C ALA A 65 -22.00 -3.33 12.54
N THR A 66 -21.45 -4.40 11.99
CA THR A 66 -20.44 -5.23 12.65
C THR A 66 -19.02 -4.72 12.44
N THR A 67 -18.79 -3.85 11.45
CA THR A 67 -17.48 -3.24 11.18
C THR A 67 -17.30 -1.92 11.95
N ALA A 68 -16.05 -1.47 12.08
CA ALA A 68 -15.73 -0.27 12.84
C ALA A 68 -16.30 1.01 12.19
N THR A 69 -16.24 1.07 10.85
CA THR A 69 -16.75 2.20 10.05
C THR A 69 -18.27 2.15 9.85
N GLY A 70 -18.92 1.04 10.22
CA GLY A 70 -20.32 0.77 9.91
C GLY A 70 -20.58 0.42 8.44
N ARG A 71 -19.52 0.15 7.66
CA ARG A 71 -19.57 -0.11 6.22
C ARG A 71 -18.66 -1.28 5.85
N LYS A 72 -18.94 -1.90 4.71
CA LYS A 72 -18.13 -2.97 4.11
C LYS A 72 -17.99 -2.72 2.62
N VAL A 73 -16.79 -2.87 2.08
CA VAL A 73 -16.58 -2.83 0.62
C VAL A 73 -17.31 -4.01 0.01
N GLN A 74 -18.05 -3.74 -1.07
CA GLN A 74 -18.74 -4.78 -1.82
C GLN A 74 -18.90 -4.33 -3.26
N PHE A 75 -17.98 -4.80 -4.11
CA PHE A 75 -18.08 -4.63 -5.54
C PHE A 75 -19.08 -5.64 -6.10
N GLY A 76 -20.00 -5.19 -6.95
CA GLY A 76 -20.83 -6.12 -7.71
C GLY A 76 -20.15 -6.58 -8.99
N ASP A 77 -20.83 -7.48 -9.69
CA ASP A 77 -20.24 -8.31 -10.73
C ASP A 77 -19.71 -7.47 -11.90
N GLU A 78 -20.43 -6.42 -12.32
CA GLU A 78 -20.00 -5.62 -13.48
C GLU A 78 -18.78 -4.74 -13.18
N PHE A 79 -18.55 -4.35 -11.91
CA PHE A 79 -17.38 -3.57 -11.48
C PHE A 79 -16.09 -4.34 -11.77
N LEU A 80 -16.04 -5.63 -11.42
CA LEU A 80 -14.84 -6.47 -11.60
C LEU A 80 -14.87 -7.30 -12.88
N GLY A 81 -15.82 -7.07 -13.79
CA GLY A 81 -15.95 -7.84 -15.03
C GLY A 81 -16.31 -9.31 -14.79
N ASN A 82 -17.20 -9.58 -13.83
CA ASN A 82 -17.64 -10.88 -13.33
C ASN A 82 -16.53 -11.68 -12.60
N ASN A 83 -15.57 -10.97 -12.00
CA ASN A 83 -14.60 -11.58 -11.09
C ASN A 83 -15.08 -11.54 -9.65
N ASP A 84 -14.59 -12.49 -8.86
CA ASP A 84 -14.90 -12.60 -7.44
C ASP A 84 -14.41 -11.37 -6.65
N SER A 85 -15.31 -10.71 -5.92
CA SER A 85 -15.00 -9.55 -5.08
C SER A 85 -14.54 -9.91 -3.66
N LEU A 86 -14.59 -11.20 -3.29
CA LEU A 86 -14.27 -11.67 -1.94
C LEU A 86 -12.97 -11.09 -1.34
N PRO A 87 -11.85 -10.92 -2.08
CA PRO A 87 -10.64 -10.33 -1.50
C PRO A 87 -10.82 -8.90 -0.97
N TRP A 88 -11.74 -8.13 -1.55
CA TRP A 88 -12.04 -6.76 -1.11
C TRP A 88 -13.13 -6.70 -0.06
N ASP A 89 -14.00 -7.71 -0.03
CA ASP A 89 -15.11 -7.76 0.93
C ASP A 89 -14.59 -7.71 2.38
N TYR A 90 -13.37 -8.17 2.68
CA TYR A 90 -12.78 -8.05 4.02
C TYR A 90 -12.52 -6.60 4.49
N SER A 91 -12.63 -5.61 3.61
CA SER A 91 -12.32 -4.23 3.97
C SER A 91 -13.56 -3.46 4.43
N ASP A 92 -13.41 -2.71 5.52
CA ASP A 92 -14.46 -1.84 6.06
C ASP A 92 -14.43 -0.41 5.49
N GLY A 93 -13.60 -0.17 4.47
CA GLY A 93 -13.56 1.09 3.73
C GLY A 93 -12.47 1.04 2.66
N PHE A 94 -12.16 2.17 2.04
CA PHE A 94 -11.11 2.22 1.02
C PHE A 94 -9.74 2.53 1.62
N SER A 95 -8.67 2.12 0.94
CA SER A 95 -7.31 2.42 1.37
C SER A 95 -7.07 3.92 1.51
N ALA A 96 -6.45 4.34 2.62
CA ALA A 96 -6.05 5.72 2.87
C ALA A 96 -4.95 6.25 1.92
N GLY A 97 -4.43 5.41 1.03
CA GLY A 97 -3.44 5.75 0.00
C GLY A 97 -3.84 5.35 -1.42
N THR A 98 -5.10 4.94 -1.66
CA THR A 98 -5.56 4.62 -3.02
C THR A 98 -5.51 5.87 -3.90
N PRO A 99 -5.12 5.75 -5.19
CA PRO A 99 -5.38 6.83 -6.12
C PRO A 99 -6.90 7.05 -6.24
N ILE A 100 -7.27 8.31 -6.42
CA ILE A 100 -8.64 8.75 -6.62
C ILE A 100 -8.81 9.00 -8.12
N LEU A 101 -9.79 8.35 -8.74
CA LEU A 101 -9.94 8.20 -10.17
C LEU A 101 -11.35 8.59 -10.61
N THR A 102 -11.44 9.24 -11.76
CA THR A 102 -12.70 9.46 -12.46
C THR A 102 -12.43 9.56 -13.96
N TYR A 103 -13.48 9.74 -14.75
CA TYR A 103 -13.39 10.02 -16.17
C TYR A 103 -14.15 11.30 -16.51
N LEU A 104 -13.43 12.23 -17.14
CA LEU A 104 -13.97 13.43 -17.76
C LEU A 104 -13.56 13.38 -19.24
N PRO A 105 -14.52 13.35 -20.18
CA PRO A 105 -14.23 13.07 -21.59
C PRO A 105 -13.18 14.00 -22.20
N ALA A 106 -12.10 13.41 -22.70
CA ALA A 106 -11.00 14.09 -23.39
C ALA A 106 -10.43 15.29 -22.61
N ALA A 107 -10.37 15.21 -21.28
CA ALA A 107 -9.77 16.24 -20.44
C ALA A 107 -8.31 16.48 -20.82
N SER A 108 -7.96 17.75 -21.07
CA SER A 108 -6.60 18.17 -21.43
C SER A 108 -5.65 18.04 -20.24
N GLY A 109 -6.15 18.42 -19.06
CA GLY A 109 -5.38 18.50 -17.81
C GLY A 109 -4.57 19.78 -17.65
N ASP A 110 -4.69 20.75 -18.57
CA ASP A 110 -3.90 21.99 -18.57
C ASP A 110 -4.15 22.85 -17.32
N GLU A 111 -5.30 22.71 -16.67
CA GLU A 111 -5.64 23.43 -15.45
C GLU A 111 -5.08 22.77 -14.18
N LEU A 112 -4.76 21.47 -14.22
CA LEU A 112 -4.42 20.65 -13.06
C LEU A 112 -2.98 20.91 -12.57
N GLY A 113 -2.83 21.06 -11.26
CA GLY A 113 -1.53 21.13 -10.59
C GLY A 113 -0.89 19.75 -10.51
N GLY A 114 0.23 19.59 -11.22
CA GLY A 114 1.03 18.36 -11.19
C GLY A 114 1.90 18.23 -9.95
N GLN A 115 2.84 17.27 -9.96
CA GLN A 115 3.73 16.98 -8.83
C GLN A 115 4.61 18.17 -8.38
N ALA A 116 4.80 19.17 -9.25
CA ALA A 116 5.56 20.38 -8.95
C ALA A 116 4.71 21.54 -8.37
N ASP A 117 3.39 21.43 -8.42
CA ASP A 117 2.43 22.52 -8.15
C ASP A 117 1.34 22.08 -7.14
N ILE A 118 1.73 21.24 -6.16
CA ILE A 118 0.83 20.66 -5.16
C ILE A 118 0.08 21.74 -4.36
N ASP A 119 0.70 22.89 -4.11
CA ASP A 119 0.10 24.00 -3.36
C ASP A 119 -1.15 24.57 -4.05
N GLN A 120 -1.28 24.41 -5.38
CA GLN A 120 -2.48 24.80 -6.12
C GLN A 120 -3.74 24.14 -5.54
N SER A 121 -3.64 22.89 -5.08
CA SER A 121 -4.75 22.10 -4.51
C SER A 121 -5.38 22.72 -3.26
N LEU A 122 -4.66 23.64 -2.60
CA LEU A 122 -5.10 24.31 -1.38
C LEU A 122 -5.65 25.73 -1.66
N THR A 123 -5.71 26.15 -2.92
CA THR A 123 -6.13 27.52 -3.30
C THR A 123 -7.59 27.59 -3.72
N GLU A 124 -8.18 28.78 -3.61
CA GLU A 124 -9.52 29.08 -4.13
C GLU A 124 -9.63 28.95 -5.66
N SER A 125 -8.51 28.93 -6.38
CA SER A 125 -8.46 28.73 -7.84
C SER A 125 -8.33 27.26 -8.25
N SER A 126 -8.16 26.34 -7.30
CA SER A 126 -7.97 24.92 -7.63
C SER A 126 -9.12 24.38 -8.49
N PRO A 127 -8.82 23.64 -9.57
CA PRO A 127 -9.82 22.93 -10.36
C PRO A 127 -10.20 21.57 -9.78
N SER A 128 -9.46 21.07 -8.79
CA SER A 128 -9.72 19.83 -8.06
C SER A 128 -9.79 20.09 -6.57
N ILE A 129 -10.59 19.31 -5.85
CA ILE A 129 -10.66 19.36 -4.39
C ILE A 129 -10.71 17.95 -3.82
N LEU A 130 -9.98 17.77 -2.72
CA LEU A 130 -10.10 16.63 -1.82
C LEU A 130 -10.31 17.20 -0.42
N LEU A 131 -11.53 17.01 0.10
CA LEU A 131 -12.02 17.64 1.31
C LEU A 131 -12.34 16.58 2.34
N ASP A 132 -11.73 16.71 3.52
CA ASP A 132 -12.13 15.94 4.70
C ASP A 132 -13.50 16.45 5.18
N ALA A 133 -14.52 15.60 5.10
CA ALA A 133 -15.91 16.02 5.29
C ALA A 133 -16.24 16.34 6.76
N GLU A 134 -15.50 15.75 7.72
CA GLU A 134 -15.68 15.98 9.15
C GLU A 134 -14.98 17.26 9.61
N THR A 135 -13.71 17.42 9.26
CA THR A 135 -12.87 18.55 9.71
C THR A 135 -13.04 19.79 8.84
N GLY A 136 -13.44 19.60 7.58
CA GLY A 136 -13.44 20.63 6.57
C GLY A 136 -12.04 21.01 6.08
N GLU A 137 -11.00 20.22 6.37
CA GLU A 137 -9.64 20.50 5.90
C GLU A 137 -9.45 20.09 4.43
N LEU A 138 -8.70 20.89 3.68
CA LEU A 138 -8.26 20.54 2.33
C LEU A 138 -7.05 19.62 2.42
N VAL A 139 -7.07 18.53 1.66
CA VAL A 139 -5.95 17.60 1.57
C VAL A 139 -5.03 18.04 0.42
N PRO A 140 -3.74 18.30 0.68
CA PRO A 140 -2.79 18.60 -0.37
C PRO A 140 -2.65 17.42 -1.32
N HIS A 141 -2.78 17.69 -2.61
CA HIS A 141 -2.71 16.67 -3.66
C HIS A 141 -2.15 17.27 -4.95
N PHE A 142 -1.73 16.39 -5.85
CA PHE A 142 -1.62 16.74 -7.26
C PHE A 142 -2.67 15.97 -8.06
N ALA A 143 -3.03 16.51 -9.22
CA ALA A 143 -3.97 15.91 -10.14
C ALA A 143 -3.35 15.78 -11.52
N GLU A 144 -3.71 14.73 -12.26
CA GLU A 144 -3.12 14.42 -13.56
C GLU A 144 -4.09 13.63 -14.45
N ILE A 145 -3.85 13.68 -15.76
CA ILE A 145 -4.52 12.81 -16.73
C ILE A 145 -3.64 11.59 -17.00
N ASP A 146 -4.23 10.40 -17.07
CA ASP A 146 -3.50 9.19 -17.41
C ASP A 146 -2.96 9.25 -18.84
N VAL A 147 -1.66 9.48 -18.97
CA VAL A 147 -0.95 9.53 -20.26
C VAL A 147 -0.57 8.15 -20.82
N ARG A 148 -0.84 7.05 -20.10
CA ARG A 148 -0.50 5.70 -20.56
C ARG A 148 -1.46 5.21 -21.64
N SER A 149 -2.72 5.63 -21.59
CA SER A 149 -3.65 5.38 -22.70
C SER A 149 -3.33 6.27 -23.91
N THR A 150 -3.20 5.64 -25.07
CA THR A 150 -2.91 6.33 -26.34
C THR A 150 -4.13 7.02 -26.93
N THR A 151 -5.32 6.74 -26.43
CA THR A 151 -6.62 7.30 -26.85
C THR A 151 -7.14 8.23 -25.76
N PRO A 152 -7.30 9.55 -26.04
CA PRO A 152 -7.80 10.52 -25.08
C PRO A 152 -9.12 10.11 -24.40
N GLU A 153 -9.98 9.40 -25.14
CA GLU A 153 -11.30 8.93 -24.69
C GLU A 153 -11.24 7.77 -23.69
N GLN A 154 -10.05 7.27 -23.39
CA GLN A 154 -9.83 6.21 -22.40
C GLN A 154 -8.96 6.68 -21.23
N ARG A 155 -8.63 7.97 -21.16
CA ARG A 155 -7.75 8.52 -20.12
C ARG A 155 -8.54 8.87 -18.87
N SER A 156 -8.07 8.37 -17.74
CA SER A 156 -8.65 8.70 -16.44
C SER A 156 -8.09 10.03 -15.93
N THR A 157 -8.93 10.79 -15.23
CA THR A 157 -8.49 11.93 -14.40
C THR A 157 -8.20 11.41 -13.00
N MET A 158 -7.05 11.78 -12.44
CA MET A 158 -6.53 11.19 -11.21
C MET A 158 -6.19 12.30 -10.19
N ILE A 159 -6.47 12.04 -8.91
CA ILE A 159 -5.96 12.79 -7.76
C ILE A 159 -5.06 11.86 -6.95
N ARG A 160 -3.90 12.38 -6.54
CA ARG A 160 -2.94 11.69 -5.66
C ARG A 160 -2.67 12.56 -4.44
N PRO A 161 -3.21 12.18 -3.25
CA PRO A 161 -2.86 12.83 -2.00
C PRO A 161 -1.35 12.73 -1.74
N VAL A 162 -0.74 13.79 -1.19
CA VAL A 162 0.66 13.78 -0.75
C VAL A 162 0.80 13.67 0.77
N VAL A 163 -0.31 13.35 1.42
CA VAL A 163 -0.39 12.97 2.83
C VAL A 163 -1.30 11.75 2.91
N ARG A 164 -1.02 10.86 3.85
CA ARG A 164 -1.91 9.73 4.15
C ARG A 164 -3.24 10.28 4.66
N LEU A 165 -4.35 9.78 4.10
CA LEU A 165 -5.68 10.12 4.59
C LEU A 165 -5.89 9.58 6.01
N ARG A 166 -6.79 10.20 6.78
CA ARG A 166 -7.18 9.67 8.08
C ARG A 166 -7.94 8.37 7.89
N ASP A 167 -7.74 7.42 8.80
CA ASP A 167 -8.59 6.23 8.90
C ASP A 167 -10.00 6.63 9.36
N ASP A 168 -10.99 5.82 8.99
CA ASP A 168 -12.40 6.01 9.39
C ASP A 168 -12.89 7.46 9.18
N ALA A 169 -12.68 7.97 7.98
CA ALA A 169 -13.01 9.34 7.61
C ALA A 169 -13.69 9.40 6.25
N ARG A 170 -14.60 10.37 6.09
CA ARG A 170 -15.29 10.60 4.82
C ARG A 170 -14.59 11.72 4.06
N TYR A 171 -14.29 11.47 2.79
CA TYR A 171 -13.69 12.43 1.90
C TYR A 171 -14.63 12.76 0.75
N ILE A 172 -14.72 14.06 0.42
CA ILE A 172 -15.43 14.57 -0.75
C ILE A 172 -14.41 14.94 -1.82
N VAL A 173 -14.66 14.49 -3.04
CA VAL A 173 -13.86 14.78 -4.23
C VAL A 173 -14.71 15.58 -5.20
N ALA A 174 -14.14 16.60 -5.83
CA ALA A 174 -14.80 17.29 -6.93
C ALA A 174 -13.82 17.90 -7.94
N PHE A 175 -14.30 18.09 -9.17
CA PHE A 175 -13.63 18.82 -10.24
C PHE A 175 -14.50 19.93 -10.81
N ARG A 176 -13.86 21.03 -11.23
CA ARG A 176 -14.49 22.15 -11.92
C ARG A 176 -13.52 22.79 -12.93
N ASN A 177 -14.07 23.55 -13.87
CA ASN A 177 -13.34 24.33 -14.86
C ASN A 177 -12.37 23.54 -15.76
N LEU A 178 -12.45 22.21 -15.81
CA LEU A 178 -11.62 21.42 -16.71
C LEU A 178 -12.10 21.55 -18.15
N THR A 179 -11.17 21.74 -19.06
CA THR A 179 -11.44 21.79 -20.49
C THR A 179 -10.97 20.53 -21.22
N ASN A 180 -11.57 20.29 -22.37
CA ASN A 180 -11.10 19.27 -23.29
C ASN A 180 -9.96 19.79 -24.18
N ASP A 181 -9.40 18.92 -25.02
CA ASP A 181 -8.31 19.26 -25.96
C ASP A 181 -8.66 20.42 -26.95
N ASP A 182 -9.96 20.72 -27.14
CA ASP A 182 -10.42 21.86 -27.97
C ASP A 182 -10.56 23.17 -27.18
N GLY A 183 -10.27 23.15 -25.87
CA GLY A 183 -10.43 24.28 -24.94
C GLY A 183 -11.89 24.56 -24.55
N ALA A 184 -12.81 23.63 -24.82
CA ALA A 184 -14.20 23.73 -24.39
C ALA A 184 -14.36 23.16 -22.98
N LEU A 185 -15.19 23.81 -22.15
CA LEU A 185 -15.52 23.30 -20.82
C LEU A 185 -16.18 21.92 -20.96
N ILE A 186 -15.73 20.95 -20.17
CA ILE A 186 -16.34 19.61 -20.14
C ILE A 186 -17.69 19.71 -19.44
N GLU A 187 -18.75 19.25 -20.10
CA GLU A 187 -20.08 19.23 -19.51
C GLU A 187 -20.20 18.11 -18.47
N ALA A 188 -20.99 18.36 -17.42
CA ALA A 188 -21.40 17.33 -16.48
C ALA A 188 -22.19 16.22 -17.18
N SER A 189 -22.08 14.98 -16.69
CA SER A 189 -22.98 13.91 -17.14
C SER A 189 -24.44 14.27 -16.84
N PRO A 190 -25.43 13.80 -17.63
CA PRO A 190 -26.83 14.12 -17.37
C PRO A 190 -27.30 13.78 -15.95
N ALA A 191 -26.80 12.67 -15.39
CA ALA A 191 -27.08 12.27 -14.02
C ALA A 191 -26.48 13.26 -13.00
N PHE A 192 -25.20 13.62 -13.13
CA PHE A 192 -24.58 14.59 -12.23
C PHE A 192 -25.22 15.98 -12.36
N ALA A 193 -25.50 16.43 -13.59
CA ALA A 193 -26.17 17.70 -13.86
C ALA A 193 -27.56 17.74 -13.20
N SER A 194 -28.29 16.62 -13.20
CA SER A 194 -29.60 16.58 -12.53
C SER A 194 -29.49 16.75 -11.01
N LEU A 195 -28.47 16.17 -10.37
CA LEU A 195 -28.14 16.39 -8.95
C LEU A 195 -27.72 17.83 -8.69
N ARG A 196 -26.80 18.35 -9.51
CA ARG A 196 -26.26 19.71 -9.41
C ARG A 196 -27.33 20.78 -9.64
N ASP A 197 -28.28 20.56 -10.55
CA ASP A 197 -29.22 21.59 -10.95
C ASP A 197 -30.60 21.43 -10.29
N ASP A 198 -30.75 20.45 -9.39
CA ASP A 198 -32.00 20.08 -8.72
C ASP A 198 -33.17 19.86 -9.70
N THR A 199 -32.87 19.11 -10.77
CA THR A 199 -33.85 18.74 -11.80
C THR A 199 -34.17 17.25 -11.71
N ALA A 200 -35.41 16.88 -12.04
CA ALA A 200 -35.87 15.50 -11.97
C ALA A 200 -35.07 14.57 -12.90
N SER A 201 -34.76 13.37 -12.42
CA SER A 201 -34.16 12.28 -13.18
C SER A 201 -35.12 11.09 -13.27
N GLU A 202 -35.03 10.33 -14.36
CA GLU A 202 -35.73 9.03 -14.49
C GLU A 202 -34.94 7.89 -13.83
N ASP A 203 -33.68 8.12 -13.46
CA ASP A 203 -32.82 7.15 -12.78
C ASP A 203 -33.06 7.19 -11.26
N GLU A 204 -33.60 6.09 -10.71
CA GLU A 204 -33.90 5.98 -9.28
C GLU A 204 -32.66 6.13 -8.39
N SER A 205 -31.47 5.74 -8.87
CA SER A 205 -30.21 5.88 -8.12
C SER A 205 -29.83 7.35 -7.94
N VAL A 206 -30.21 8.20 -8.89
CA VAL A 206 -30.00 9.65 -8.82
C VAL A 206 -30.94 10.26 -7.78
N GLU A 207 -32.21 9.89 -7.82
CA GLU A 207 -33.20 10.38 -6.85
C GLU A 207 -32.88 9.92 -5.41
N ALA A 208 -32.35 8.70 -5.24
CA ALA A 208 -31.91 8.19 -3.94
C ALA A 208 -30.76 9.00 -3.32
N ARG A 209 -29.97 9.73 -4.13
CA ARG A 209 -28.77 10.47 -3.70
C ARG A 209 -29.01 11.96 -3.46
N ARG A 210 -30.25 12.47 -3.60
CA ARG A 210 -30.57 13.91 -3.43
C ARG A 210 -30.06 14.48 -2.10
N GLY A 211 -30.37 13.80 -0.99
CA GLY A 211 -29.94 14.24 0.34
C GLY A 211 -28.43 14.23 0.54
N LEU A 212 -27.74 13.24 -0.05
CA LEU A 212 -26.28 13.15 -0.07
C LEU A 212 -25.67 14.34 -0.83
N TYR A 213 -26.22 14.69 -1.99
CA TYR A 213 -25.66 15.75 -2.83
C TYR A 213 -25.91 17.14 -2.27
N GLU A 214 -27.03 17.39 -1.59
CA GLU A 214 -27.22 18.66 -0.86
C GLU A 214 -26.16 18.85 0.24
N ASP A 215 -25.76 17.77 0.94
CA ASP A 215 -24.66 17.81 1.90
C ASP A 215 -23.30 18.06 1.21
N ILE A 216 -23.00 17.34 0.12
CA ILE A 216 -21.77 17.53 -0.66
C ILE A 216 -21.66 18.98 -1.16
N PHE A 217 -22.71 19.51 -1.81
CA PHE A 217 -22.69 20.87 -2.35
C PHE A 217 -22.56 21.91 -1.25
N ALA A 218 -23.25 21.76 -0.11
CA ALA A 218 -23.11 22.68 1.01
C ALA A 218 -21.66 22.75 1.53
N LYS A 219 -20.95 21.61 1.59
CA LYS A 219 -19.54 21.55 2.01
C LYS A 219 -18.60 22.15 0.97
N LEU A 220 -18.86 21.97 -0.32
CA LEU A 220 -18.10 22.58 -1.41
C LEU A 220 -18.33 24.10 -1.49
N GLU A 221 -19.57 24.57 -1.31
CA GLU A 221 -19.90 26.00 -1.24
C GLU A 221 -19.21 26.70 -0.07
N ALA A 222 -19.06 26.02 1.08
CA ALA A 222 -18.28 26.51 2.20
C ALA A 222 -16.77 26.68 1.88
N LYS A 223 -16.29 26.09 0.77
CA LYS A 223 -14.94 26.28 0.20
C LYS A 223 -14.92 27.24 -0.99
N GLY A 224 -16.01 27.96 -1.23
CA GLY A 224 -16.11 28.93 -2.32
C GLY A 224 -16.33 28.31 -3.70
N TRP A 225 -16.72 27.03 -3.77
CA TRP A 225 -17.10 26.40 -5.03
C TRP A 225 -18.59 26.62 -5.29
N ALA A 226 -18.91 27.44 -6.29
CA ALA A 226 -20.28 27.62 -6.74
C ALA A 226 -20.81 26.30 -7.33
N ARG A 227 -22.04 25.92 -6.92
CA ARG A 227 -22.67 24.65 -7.32
C ARG A 227 -22.71 24.45 -8.83
N ASP A 228 -23.02 25.50 -9.60
CA ASP A 228 -23.13 25.48 -11.06
C ASP A 228 -21.78 25.29 -11.79
N ALA A 229 -20.66 25.57 -11.14
CA ALA A 229 -19.33 25.39 -11.71
C ALA A 229 -18.81 23.94 -11.62
N ILE A 230 -19.44 23.09 -10.80
CA ILE A 230 -18.97 21.73 -10.55
C ILE A 230 -19.31 20.84 -11.74
N GLN A 231 -18.33 20.07 -12.21
CA GLN A 231 -18.48 19.13 -13.34
C GLN A 231 -18.73 17.70 -12.87
N ILE A 232 -18.13 17.32 -11.74
CA ILE A 232 -18.38 16.05 -11.05
C ILE A 232 -17.97 16.19 -9.57
N ALA A 233 -18.68 15.49 -8.70
CA ALA A 233 -18.35 15.34 -7.28
C ALA A 233 -18.90 14.01 -6.74
N TRP A 234 -18.21 13.43 -5.76
CA TRP A 234 -18.61 12.22 -5.06
C TRP A 234 -17.89 12.14 -3.70
N ASP A 235 -18.19 11.11 -2.91
CA ASP A 235 -17.54 10.86 -1.64
C ASP A 235 -17.19 9.37 -1.41
N PHE A 236 -16.25 9.14 -0.50
CA PHE A 236 -15.85 7.81 -0.06
C PHE A 236 -15.39 7.81 1.39
N ASN A 237 -15.44 6.65 2.03
CA ASN A 237 -14.89 6.44 3.37
C ASN A 237 -13.59 5.64 3.33
N THR A 238 -12.61 6.05 4.12
CA THR A 238 -11.40 5.25 4.36
C THR A 238 -11.66 4.12 5.35
N ALA A 239 -10.92 3.01 5.18
CA ALA A 239 -10.95 1.89 6.12
C ALA A 239 -10.51 2.31 7.53
N SER A 240 -10.91 1.54 8.54
CA SER A 240 -10.46 1.75 9.91
C SER A 240 -8.99 1.34 10.09
N ASP A 241 -8.34 1.92 11.09
CA ASP A 241 -6.97 1.54 11.47
C ASP A 241 -6.88 0.05 11.83
N ALA A 242 -7.91 -0.46 12.51
CA ALA A 242 -8.02 -1.88 12.86
C ALA A 242 -8.06 -2.75 11.59
N ASN A 243 -8.90 -2.44 10.61
CA ASN A 243 -8.96 -3.19 9.35
C ASN A 243 -7.61 -3.19 8.61
N ASN A 244 -6.94 -2.03 8.60
CA ASN A 244 -5.66 -1.86 7.91
C ASN A 244 -4.48 -2.61 8.58
N THR A 245 -4.55 -2.90 9.88
CA THR A 245 -3.38 -3.37 10.65
C THR A 245 -3.55 -4.71 11.35
N GLN A 246 -4.78 -5.13 11.67
CA GLN A 246 -5.04 -6.22 12.61
C GLN A 246 -4.46 -7.56 12.18
N TRP A 247 -4.48 -7.88 10.87
CA TRP A 247 -3.98 -9.15 10.38
C TRP A 247 -2.47 -9.31 10.62
N LEU A 248 -1.67 -8.32 10.23
CA LEU A 248 -0.22 -8.37 10.42
C LEU A 248 0.18 -8.27 11.90
N LEU A 249 -0.51 -7.44 12.68
CA LEU A 249 -0.27 -7.38 14.13
C LEU A 249 -0.60 -8.72 14.82
N HIS A 250 -1.74 -9.33 14.48
CA HIS A 250 -2.13 -10.63 14.99
C HIS A 250 -1.13 -11.73 14.60
N MET A 251 -0.70 -11.77 13.34
CA MET A 251 0.29 -12.73 12.86
C MET A 251 1.62 -12.56 13.59
N ARG A 252 2.12 -11.32 13.72
CA ARG A 252 3.36 -10.99 14.42
C ARG A 252 3.33 -11.47 15.87
N ASP A 253 2.31 -11.06 16.61
CA ASP A 253 2.20 -11.34 18.05
C ASP A 253 2.00 -12.84 18.29
N THR A 254 1.16 -13.49 17.50
CA THR A 254 0.95 -14.95 17.55
C THR A 254 2.23 -15.70 17.21
N ALA A 255 2.96 -15.29 16.18
CA ALA A 255 4.17 -15.96 15.76
C ALA A 255 5.26 -15.91 16.83
N PHE A 256 5.52 -14.74 17.41
CA PHE A 256 6.51 -14.62 18.48
C PHE A 256 6.12 -15.41 19.73
N ALA A 257 4.83 -15.42 20.10
CA ALA A 257 4.35 -16.25 21.21
C ALA A 257 4.56 -17.75 20.94
N LEU A 258 4.31 -18.23 19.71
CA LEU A 258 4.53 -19.62 19.32
C LEU A 258 6.02 -19.99 19.31
N ILE A 259 6.88 -19.09 18.82
CA ILE A 259 8.34 -19.29 18.82
C ILE A 259 8.85 -19.41 20.26
N GLU A 260 8.40 -18.55 21.19
CA GLU A 260 8.76 -18.65 22.60
C GLU A 260 8.31 -19.99 23.21
N GLN A 261 7.07 -20.40 22.96
CA GLN A 261 6.52 -21.69 23.42
C GLN A 261 7.28 -22.90 22.86
N ASP A 262 7.80 -22.80 21.64
CA ASP A 262 8.60 -23.84 20.98
C ASP A 262 10.10 -23.83 21.40
N GLY A 263 10.46 -22.98 22.36
CA GLY A 263 11.79 -22.92 22.96
C GLY A 263 12.74 -21.88 22.36
N GLY A 264 12.21 -20.89 21.63
CA GLY A 264 12.97 -19.81 21.00
C GLY A 264 13.21 -20.00 19.50
N PHE A 265 13.94 -19.06 18.90
CA PHE A 265 14.24 -19.09 17.47
C PHE A 265 15.09 -20.30 17.10
N LYS A 266 14.76 -20.95 15.98
CA LYS A 266 15.48 -22.11 15.43
C LYS A 266 15.95 -21.78 14.02
N TYR A 267 17.22 -22.07 13.75
CA TYR A 267 17.82 -21.93 12.42
C TYR A 267 18.87 -23.02 12.18
N GLU A 268 19.18 -23.24 10.91
CA GLU A 268 20.23 -24.14 10.44
C GLU A 268 21.16 -23.38 9.49
N ILE A 269 22.46 -23.55 9.68
CA ILE A 269 23.47 -23.10 8.73
C ILE A 269 23.68 -24.22 7.70
N ASN A 270 23.19 -24.00 6.48
CA ASN A 270 23.20 -25.00 5.42
C ASN A 270 24.53 -25.00 4.65
N SER A 271 25.11 -23.81 4.43
CA SER A 271 26.44 -23.70 3.81
C SER A 271 27.16 -22.43 4.23
N VAL A 272 28.50 -22.51 4.26
CA VAL A 272 29.38 -21.37 4.51
C VAL A 272 30.45 -21.35 3.44
N GLU A 273 30.60 -20.20 2.79
CA GLU A 273 31.68 -19.88 1.87
C GLU A 273 32.61 -18.88 2.57
N PRO A 274 33.79 -19.33 3.05
CA PRO A 274 34.78 -18.45 3.67
C PRO A 274 35.59 -17.69 2.61
N ASP A 275 35.97 -16.46 2.94
CA ASP A 275 36.77 -15.54 2.12
C ASP A 275 36.34 -15.47 0.63
N PRO A 276 35.04 -15.30 0.30
CA PRO A 276 34.58 -15.26 -1.10
C PRO A 276 35.23 -14.12 -1.90
N ASN A 277 35.62 -13.03 -1.25
CA ASN A 277 36.40 -11.92 -1.83
C ASN A 277 37.04 -11.06 -0.73
N ALA A 278 37.65 -9.92 -1.09
CA ALA A 278 38.37 -9.05 -0.16
C ALA A 278 37.47 -8.34 0.87
N ASP A 279 36.19 -8.14 0.56
CA ASP A 279 35.26 -7.36 1.40
C ASP A 279 34.41 -8.23 2.33
N ILE A 280 34.26 -9.52 2.04
CA ILE A 280 33.40 -10.45 2.79
C ILE A 280 34.24 -11.59 3.35
N ALA A 281 34.17 -11.79 4.67
CA ALA A 281 34.80 -12.92 5.36
C ALA A 281 33.97 -14.20 5.26
N PHE A 282 32.65 -14.08 5.40
CA PHE A 282 31.75 -15.24 5.32
C PHE A 282 30.49 -14.90 4.54
N ARG A 283 30.17 -15.75 3.57
CA ARG A 283 28.82 -15.85 3.00
C ARG A 283 28.17 -17.11 3.55
N ILE A 284 27.04 -16.93 4.25
CA ILE A 284 26.32 -17.98 4.96
C ILE A 284 24.94 -18.11 4.32
N LEU A 285 24.59 -19.33 3.91
CA LEU A 285 23.21 -19.68 3.53
C LEU A 285 22.63 -20.57 4.62
N GLY A 286 21.42 -20.25 5.05
CA GLY A 286 20.75 -21.00 6.11
C GLY A 286 19.24 -20.99 5.93
N THR A 287 18.57 -21.66 6.86
CA THR A 287 17.12 -21.66 7.00
C THR A 287 16.73 -21.29 8.42
N PHE A 288 15.61 -20.61 8.59
CA PHE A 288 15.03 -20.29 9.89
C PHE A 288 13.55 -20.69 9.94
N ARG A 289 13.10 -21.13 11.10
CA ARG A 289 11.77 -21.70 11.26
C ARG A 289 10.74 -20.64 11.67
N VAL A 290 9.63 -20.57 10.93
CA VAL A 290 8.55 -19.58 11.12
C VAL A 290 7.19 -20.27 11.17
N PRO A 291 6.23 -19.83 12.01
CA PRO A 291 4.86 -20.29 11.94
C PRO A 291 4.25 -20.02 10.56
N LEU A 292 3.56 -21.01 10.00
CA LEU A 292 2.97 -20.91 8.66
C LEU A 292 1.49 -20.54 8.75
N PHE A 293 1.12 -19.35 8.28
CA PHE A 293 -0.27 -18.87 8.19
C PHE A 293 -0.91 -19.14 6.83
N MET A 294 -0.16 -19.78 5.94
CA MET A 294 -0.58 -20.06 4.58
C MET A 294 -1.08 -21.49 4.43
N SER A 295 -1.93 -21.74 3.43
CA SER A 295 -2.42 -23.08 3.08
C SER A 295 -1.28 -24.05 2.70
N SER A 296 -0.15 -23.52 2.21
CA SER A 296 1.12 -24.23 2.01
C SER A 296 2.29 -23.22 1.95
N PRO A 297 3.56 -23.66 2.06
CA PRO A 297 4.70 -22.75 1.90
C PRO A 297 4.93 -22.30 0.45
N GLU A 298 4.32 -22.99 -0.52
CA GLU A 298 4.61 -22.85 -1.96
C GLU A 298 3.98 -21.59 -2.58
N PRO A 299 4.59 -21.01 -3.64
CA PRO A 299 4.00 -19.94 -4.44
C PRO A 299 2.54 -20.18 -4.84
N GLY A 300 1.72 -19.13 -4.73
CA GLY A 300 0.28 -19.17 -5.00
C GLY A 300 -0.61 -19.70 -3.86
N SER A 301 -0.04 -20.00 -2.69
CA SER A 301 -0.82 -20.34 -1.49
C SER A 301 -1.67 -19.18 -0.96
N LEU A 302 -2.67 -19.50 -0.15
CA LEU A 302 -3.67 -18.57 0.39
C LEU A 302 -3.51 -18.38 1.88
N LEU A 303 -3.81 -17.19 2.37
CA LEU A 303 -3.83 -16.89 3.80
C LEU A 303 -5.00 -17.67 4.44
N LEU A 304 -4.74 -18.38 5.53
CA LEU A 304 -5.78 -19.12 6.24
C LEU A 304 -6.46 -18.18 7.23
N LEU A 305 -7.78 -18.09 7.17
CA LEU A 305 -8.59 -17.30 8.10
C LEU A 305 -9.46 -18.21 8.98
N ASP A 306 -9.65 -17.82 10.23
CA ASP A 306 -10.56 -18.49 11.16
C ASP A 306 -12.02 -18.01 11.01
N GLU A 307 -12.90 -18.44 11.92
CA GLU A 307 -14.32 -18.06 11.91
C GLU A 307 -14.58 -16.56 12.19
N ASN A 308 -13.57 -15.83 12.66
CA ASN A 308 -13.61 -14.39 12.90
C ASN A 308 -12.86 -13.60 11.83
N GLU A 309 -12.53 -14.22 10.69
CA GLU A 309 -11.77 -13.62 9.58
C GLU A 309 -10.35 -13.17 10.01
N MET A 310 -9.75 -13.83 11.00
CA MET A 310 -8.39 -13.55 11.47
C MET A 310 -7.39 -14.61 10.96
N PRO A 311 -6.14 -14.22 10.62
CA PRO A 311 -5.13 -15.16 10.15
C PRO A 311 -4.84 -16.27 11.16
N MET A 312 -4.90 -17.52 10.72
CA MET A 312 -4.66 -18.69 11.55
C MET A 312 -3.48 -19.52 11.05
N VAL A 313 -2.79 -20.17 12.00
CA VAL A 313 -1.70 -21.10 11.67
C VAL A 313 -2.26 -22.36 11.02
N ASN A 314 -1.56 -22.83 9.99
CA ASN A 314 -1.88 -24.07 9.29
C ASN A 314 -1.81 -25.27 10.24
N ALA A 315 -2.96 -25.90 10.50
CA ALA A 315 -3.04 -27.00 11.46
C ALA A 315 -2.32 -28.28 11.01
N GLU A 316 -2.20 -28.51 9.69
CA GLU A 316 -1.53 -29.68 9.13
C GLU A 316 -0.02 -29.49 9.05
N THR A 317 0.41 -28.29 8.67
CA THR A 317 1.82 -27.91 8.53
C THR A 317 2.09 -26.58 9.27
N PRO A 318 2.18 -26.59 10.61
CA PRO A 318 2.20 -25.36 11.42
C PRO A 318 3.47 -24.53 11.32
N TRP A 319 4.53 -25.07 10.70
CA TRP A 319 5.82 -24.42 10.58
C TRP A 319 6.37 -24.56 9.16
N ALA A 320 7.08 -23.54 8.71
CA ALA A 320 7.87 -23.55 7.49
C ALA A 320 9.32 -23.17 7.80
N ASP A 321 10.26 -23.75 7.05
CA ASP A 321 11.66 -23.36 7.06
C ASP A 321 11.91 -22.41 5.89
N ILE A 322 12.36 -21.19 6.22
CA ILE A 322 12.52 -20.08 5.27
C ILE A 322 14.00 -19.83 5.06
N GLU A 323 14.43 -19.69 3.81
CA GLU A 323 15.83 -19.45 3.48
C GLU A 323 16.28 -18.03 3.83
N PHE A 324 17.53 -17.89 4.26
CA PHE A 324 18.21 -16.60 4.40
C PHE A 324 19.63 -16.64 3.85
N GLU A 325 20.12 -15.50 3.37
CA GLU A 325 21.54 -15.26 3.07
C GLU A 325 22.06 -14.20 4.05
N LEU A 326 23.19 -14.51 4.70
CA LEU A 326 23.94 -13.59 5.57
C LEU A 326 25.33 -13.38 4.98
N ARG A 327 25.77 -12.12 4.93
CA ARG A 327 27.13 -11.73 4.55
C ARG A 327 27.80 -10.97 5.68
N ILE A 328 28.89 -11.53 6.18
CA ILE A 328 29.71 -10.96 7.25
C ILE A 328 30.93 -10.29 6.60
N PRO A 329 31.14 -8.98 6.77
CA PRO A 329 32.27 -8.28 6.15
C PRO A 329 33.61 -8.69 6.76
N THR A 330 34.69 -8.49 6.01
CA THR A 330 36.07 -8.71 6.50
C THR A 330 36.44 -7.81 7.68
N SER A 331 35.79 -6.64 7.81
CA SER A 331 35.99 -5.72 8.93
C SER A 331 35.34 -6.19 10.25
N ALA A 332 34.44 -7.18 10.21
CA ALA A 332 33.84 -7.74 11.41
C ALA A 332 34.81 -8.68 12.12
N THR A 333 35.15 -8.36 13.37
CA THR A 333 35.98 -9.22 14.23
C THR A 333 35.29 -9.44 15.58
N GLU A 334 35.80 -10.34 16.41
CA GLU A 334 35.30 -10.55 17.77
C GLU A 334 35.35 -9.25 18.61
N GLU A 335 36.37 -8.41 18.42
CA GLU A 335 36.51 -7.13 19.12
C GLU A 335 35.71 -5.98 18.49
N SER A 336 35.25 -6.16 17.26
CA SER A 336 34.49 -5.17 16.50
C SER A 336 33.38 -5.85 15.68
N PRO A 337 32.40 -6.48 16.34
CA PRO A 337 31.33 -7.18 15.65
C PRO A 337 30.46 -6.21 14.83
N ALA A 338 29.97 -6.65 13.68
CA ALA A 338 29.21 -5.82 12.76
C ALA A 338 27.77 -5.63 13.22
N ALA A 339 27.24 -4.42 13.07
CA ALA A 339 25.81 -4.18 13.20
C ALA A 339 25.04 -4.83 12.04
N ILE A 340 23.78 -5.19 12.29
CA ILE A 340 22.95 -5.95 11.35
C ILE A 340 22.19 -4.98 10.45
N VAL A 341 22.17 -5.24 9.16
CA VAL A 341 21.26 -4.57 8.22
C VAL A 341 20.42 -5.64 7.55
N GLU A 342 19.13 -5.67 7.87
CA GLU A 342 18.19 -6.47 7.10
C GLU A 342 17.92 -5.79 5.76
N TYR A 343 18.07 -6.53 4.67
CA TYR A 343 17.90 -6.02 3.32
C TYR A 343 16.63 -6.52 2.64
N GLY A 344 15.82 -5.57 2.15
CA GLY A 344 14.65 -5.83 1.30
C GLY A 344 15.00 -5.76 -0.19
N HIS A 345 14.80 -6.85 -0.92
CA HIS A 345 15.15 -6.95 -2.35
C HIS A 345 14.18 -6.19 -3.27
N GLY A 346 14.64 -5.87 -4.48
CA GLY A 346 13.83 -5.26 -5.55
C GLY A 346 12.76 -6.20 -6.14
N LEU A 347 11.94 -5.68 -7.05
CA LEU A 347 10.78 -6.40 -7.60
C LEU A 347 11.15 -7.76 -8.19
N PHE A 348 10.48 -8.82 -7.73
CA PHE A 348 10.75 -10.23 -8.09
C PHE A 348 12.23 -10.62 -7.94
N GLY A 349 12.90 -10.02 -6.96
CA GLY A 349 14.28 -10.33 -6.61
C GLY A 349 14.40 -11.53 -5.67
N THR A 350 15.62 -11.70 -5.16
CA THR A 350 15.97 -12.71 -4.16
C THR A 350 16.83 -12.12 -3.05
N ALA A 351 16.95 -12.84 -1.94
CA ALA A 351 17.88 -12.56 -0.84
C ALA A 351 19.33 -12.35 -1.33
N GLY A 352 19.73 -13.04 -2.42
CA GLY A 352 21.07 -12.96 -2.99
C GLY A 352 21.45 -11.59 -3.57
N GLN A 353 20.52 -10.63 -3.70
CA GLN A 353 20.82 -9.26 -4.13
C GLN A 353 21.83 -8.54 -3.23
N ILE A 354 21.95 -8.95 -1.96
CA ILE A 354 22.99 -8.43 -1.05
C ILE A 354 24.43 -8.73 -1.53
N GLY A 355 24.59 -9.60 -2.53
CA GLY A 355 25.86 -9.87 -3.18
C GLY A 355 26.32 -8.88 -4.24
N ALA A 356 25.60 -7.78 -4.46
CA ALA A 356 26.10 -6.74 -5.37
C ALA A 356 27.41 -6.11 -4.84
N GLU A 357 28.37 -5.85 -5.73
CA GLU A 357 29.72 -5.35 -5.36
C GLU A 357 29.66 -4.11 -4.47
N HIS A 358 28.80 -3.13 -4.82
CA HIS A 358 28.65 -1.89 -4.05
C HIS A 358 28.13 -2.11 -2.63
N PHE A 359 27.32 -3.15 -2.38
CA PHE A 359 26.92 -3.50 -1.02
C PHE A 359 28.05 -4.13 -0.24
N GLN A 360 28.84 -5.02 -0.87
CA GLN A 360 29.94 -5.69 -0.19
C GLN A 360 31.01 -4.68 0.24
N THR A 361 31.36 -3.74 -0.62
CA THR A 361 32.27 -2.63 -0.27
C THR A 361 31.70 -1.78 0.86
N PHE A 362 30.40 -1.45 0.82
CA PHE A 362 29.73 -0.71 1.90
C PHE A 362 29.73 -1.47 3.24
N MET A 363 29.42 -2.77 3.23
CA MET A 363 29.47 -3.65 4.39
C MET A 363 30.85 -3.60 5.05
N ASN A 364 31.91 -3.74 4.25
CA ASN A 364 33.28 -3.75 4.73
C ASN A 364 33.73 -2.38 5.24
N GLU A 365 33.43 -1.30 4.51
CA GLU A 365 33.83 0.06 4.86
C GLU A 365 33.21 0.54 6.19
N TYR A 366 31.95 0.18 6.44
CA TYR A 366 31.18 0.67 7.59
C TYR A 366 30.90 -0.37 8.68
N ASN A 367 31.44 -1.58 8.53
CA ASN A 367 31.26 -2.71 9.45
C ASN A 367 29.78 -3.10 9.67
N TYR A 368 29.08 -3.37 8.57
CA TYR A 368 27.70 -3.87 8.57
C TYR A 368 27.62 -5.28 8.01
N ALA A 369 26.93 -6.19 8.70
CA ALA A 369 26.56 -7.49 8.16
C ALA A 369 25.16 -7.39 7.54
N PHE A 370 25.04 -7.75 6.26
CA PHE A 370 23.74 -7.76 5.60
C PHE A 370 23.12 -9.14 5.71
N VAL A 371 21.84 -9.18 6.05
CA VAL A 371 21.02 -10.39 6.05
C VAL A 371 19.76 -10.16 5.22
N ALA A 372 19.33 -11.16 4.46
CA ALA A 372 18.11 -11.06 3.66
C ALA A 372 17.39 -12.40 3.57
N THR A 373 16.08 -12.33 3.41
CA THR A 373 15.22 -13.43 2.95
C THR A 373 14.40 -12.96 1.74
N ASN A 374 13.74 -13.89 1.07
CA ASN A 374 12.82 -13.57 -0.02
C ASN A 374 11.52 -13.00 0.56
N LEU A 375 11.07 -11.86 0.04
CA LEU A 375 9.74 -11.34 0.34
C LEU A 375 8.70 -12.18 -0.41
N GLN A 376 8.24 -13.24 0.25
CA GLN A 376 7.23 -14.15 -0.31
C GLN A 376 5.99 -13.37 -0.77
N GLY A 377 5.45 -13.78 -1.91
CA GLY A 377 4.41 -13.06 -2.64
C GLY A 377 5.01 -12.22 -3.76
N MET A 378 6.18 -11.60 -3.58
CA MET A 378 6.82 -10.78 -4.61
C MET A 378 8.30 -11.09 -4.80
N SER A 379 8.70 -12.36 -4.66
CA SER A 379 10.05 -12.83 -4.92
C SER A 379 10.15 -13.56 -6.27
N ASP A 380 11.36 -13.83 -6.74
CA ASP A 380 11.60 -14.60 -7.99
C ASP A 380 10.77 -15.91 -8.06
N PRO A 381 10.68 -16.74 -7.00
CA PRO A 381 9.78 -17.89 -6.96
C PRO A 381 8.28 -17.60 -7.20
N ASP A 382 7.82 -16.38 -6.93
CA ASP A 382 6.42 -15.99 -7.09
C ASP A 382 6.12 -15.44 -8.49
N GLU A 383 7.14 -15.05 -9.28
CA GLU A 383 6.96 -14.32 -10.56
C GLU A 383 6.06 -15.09 -11.53
N ASP A 384 6.33 -16.38 -11.72
CA ASP A 384 5.60 -17.21 -12.67
C ASP A 384 4.12 -17.34 -12.30
N VAL A 385 3.81 -17.46 -11.01
CA VAL A 385 2.43 -17.55 -10.51
C VAL A 385 1.72 -16.22 -10.77
N VAL A 386 2.29 -15.12 -10.33
CA VAL A 386 1.69 -13.78 -10.47
C VAL A 386 1.47 -13.42 -11.94
N ARG A 387 2.46 -13.69 -12.79
CA ARG A 387 2.35 -13.46 -14.24
C ARG A 387 1.23 -14.31 -14.85
N ASN A 388 1.13 -15.58 -14.49
CA ASN A 388 0.09 -16.46 -15.02
C ASN A 388 -1.30 -15.99 -14.59
N GLU A 389 -1.49 -15.58 -13.33
CA GLU A 389 -2.77 -15.08 -12.84
C GLU A 389 -3.19 -13.79 -13.55
N LEU A 390 -2.27 -12.84 -13.75
CA LEU A 390 -2.54 -11.61 -14.51
C LEU A 390 -2.98 -11.90 -15.96
N LEU A 391 -2.44 -12.95 -16.59
CA LEU A 391 -2.80 -13.35 -17.95
C LEU A 391 -4.18 -14.02 -18.06
N THR A 392 -4.75 -14.49 -16.95
CA THR A 392 -6.09 -15.11 -16.98
C THR A 392 -7.22 -14.10 -17.16
N GLY A 393 -6.95 -12.81 -16.92
CA GLY A 393 -7.99 -11.78 -16.81
C GLY A 393 -8.84 -11.90 -15.55
N LYS A 394 -8.50 -12.83 -14.64
CA LYS A 394 -9.17 -12.98 -13.35
C LYS A 394 -8.52 -12.11 -12.29
N PHE A 395 -9.02 -10.90 -12.15
CA PHE A 395 -8.43 -9.93 -11.24
C PHE A 395 -8.41 -10.43 -9.78
N SER A 396 -9.43 -11.18 -9.39
CA SER A 396 -9.49 -11.78 -8.06
C SER A 396 -8.34 -12.73 -7.77
N ALA A 397 -7.81 -13.45 -8.77
CA ALA A 397 -6.74 -14.42 -8.55
C ALA A 397 -5.40 -13.78 -8.14
N VAL A 398 -5.24 -12.48 -8.38
CA VAL A 398 -4.09 -11.69 -7.91
C VAL A 398 -4.04 -11.64 -6.38
N HIS A 399 -5.13 -11.93 -5.64
CA HIS A 399 -5.10 -11.96 -4.17
C HIS A 399 -4.08 -12.94 -3.58
N THR A 400 -3.74 -14.01 -4.30
CA THR A 400 -2.65 -14.93 -3.92
C THR A 400 -1.32 -14.21 -3.69
N LEU A 401 -1.09 -13.08 -4.38
CA LEU A 401 0.03 -12.16 -4.17
C LEU A 401 -0.04 -11.50 -2.79
N TRP A 402 -1.19 -10.87 -2.49
CA TRP A 402 -1.40 -10.08 -1.27
C TRP A 402 -1.42 -10.97 -0.03
N ASP A 403 -2.06 -12.12 -0.12
CA ASP A 403 -2.08 -13.13 0.93
C ASP A 403 -0.65 -13.58 1.27
N ARG A 404 0.15 -13.94 0.26
CA ARG A 404 1.55 -14.37 0.48
C ARG A 404 2.44 -13.28 1.01
N LEU A 405 2.20 -12.02 0.64
CA LEU A 405 2.93 -10.88 1.21
C LEU A 405 2.80 -10.83 2.74
N HIS A 406 1.66 -11.23 3.32
CA HIS A 406 1.51 -11.27 4.78
C HIS A 406 2.51 -12.23 5.44
N GLN A 407 2.68 -13.43 4.88
CA GLN A 407 3.70 -14.37 5.33
C GLN A 407 5.12 -13.82 5.07
N GLY A 408 5.35 -13.18 3.92
CA GLY A 408 6.60 -12.52 3.59
C GLY A 408 7.01 -11.48 4.64
N PHE A 409 6.11 -10.59 5.04
CA PHE A 409 6.34 -9.60 6.10
C PHE A 409 6.69 -10.27 7.42
N LEU A 410 5.94 -11.29 7.82
CA LEU A 410 6.23 -12.03 9.06
C LEU A 410 7.63 -12.67 9.02
N ASN A 411 8.03 -13.26 7.89
CA ASN A 411 9.35 -13.88 7.74
C ASN A 411 10.48 -12.86 7.98
N HIS A 412 10.35 -11.64 7.45
CA HIS A 412 11.29 -10.55 7.70
C HIS A 412 11.38 -10.20 9.20
N LEU A 413 10.24 -10.01 9.86
CA LEU A 413 10.20 -9.70 11.31
C LEU A 413 10.88 -10.79 12.16
N VAL A 414 10.65 -12.06 11.82
CA VAL A 414 11.25 -13.20 12.52
C VAL A 414 12.76 -13.30 12.24
N LEU A 415 13.18 -13.12 10.98
CA LEU A 415 14.60 -13.12 10.59
C LEU A 415 15.38 -12.07 11.38
N LEU A 416 14.90 -10.83 11.39
CA LEU A 416 15.55 -9.72 12.07
C LEU A 416 15.67 -9.98 13.58
N ARG A 417 14.59 -10.40 14.24
CA ARG A 417 14.63 -10.68 15.68
C ARG A 417 15.53 -11.88 16.02
N MET A 418 15.53 -12.92 15.19
CA MET A 418 16.46 -14.05 15.33
C MET A 418 17.91 -13.58 15.21
N MET A 419 18.22 -12.74 14.21
CA MET A 419 19.57 -12.24 13.96
C MET A 419 20.07 -11.32 15.07
N LYS A 420 19.17 -10.62 15.78
CA LYS A 420 19.52 -9.84 16.97
C LYS A 420 19.70 -10.66 18.24
N THR A 421 19.02 -11.79 18.36
CA THR A 421 18.90 -12.51 19.64
C THR A 421 19.60 -13.86 19.64
N ALA A 422 19.22 -14.76 18.74
CA ALA A 422 19.71 -16.14 18.72
C ALA A 422 21.03 -16.27 17.96
N PHE A 423 21.17 -15.63 16.79
CA PHE A 423 22.38 -15.77 15.97
C PHE A 423 23.67 -15.27 16.65
N PRO A 424 23.68 -14.17 17.44
CA PRO A 424 24.88 -13.74 18.16
C PRO A 424 25.36 -14.76 19.22
N GLN A 425 24.51 -15.73 19.59
CA GLN A 425 24.87 -16.84 20.48
C GLN A 425 25.44 -18.05 19.72
N ASP A 426 25.50 -18.02 18.39
CA ASP A 426 26.14 -19.05 17.58
C ASP A 426 27.63 -19.17 17.97
N GLU A 427 28.06 -20.39 18.32
CA GLU A 427 29.42 -20.63 18.83
C GLU A 427 30.53 -20.29 17.82
N THR A 428 30.21 -20.29 16.51
CA THR A 428 31.22 -20.10 15.47
C THR A 428 31.13 -18.70 14.86
N TYR A 429 29.94 -18.28 14.44
CA TYR A 429 29.75 -17.06 13.65
C TYR A 429 29.12 -15.91 14.43
N GLY A 430 28.52 -16.19 15.59
CA GLY A 430 27.82 -15.21 16.40
C GLY A 430 28.74 -14.10 16.92
N GLN A 431 30.01 -14.44 17.17
CA GLN A 431 31.04 -13.50 17.61
C GLN A 431 31.30 -12.32 16.66
N PHE A 432 30.90 -12.42 15.38
CA PHE A 432 31.09 -11.35 14.40
C PHE A 432 29.87 -10.43 14.27
N ILE A 433 28.80 -10.68 15.01
CA ILE A 433 27.51 -10.00 14.89
C ILE A 433 27.18 -9.27 16.19
N ASN A 434 26.93 -7.97 16.08
CA ASN A 434 26.42 -7.15 17.18
C ASN A 434 24.89 -7.22 17.20
N GLY A 435 24.34 -8.07 18.05
CA GLY A 435 22.89 -8.25 18.19
C GLY A 435 22.13 -7.03 18.74
N ASP A 436 22.84 -6.10 19.38
CA ASP A 436 22.24 -4.90 19.99
C ASP A 436 21.97 -3.79 18.96
N GLU A 437 22.59 -3.85 17.78
CA GLU A 437 22.45 -2.85 16.72
C GLU A 437 21.92 -3.46 15.43
N ALA A 438 20.73 -3.01 15.02
CA ALA A 438 20.11 -3.44 13.78
C ALA A 438 19.44 -2.28 13.03
N TYR A 439 19.38 -2.41 11.72
CA TYR A 439 18.79 -1.45 10.79
C TYR A 439 18.06 -2.17 9.66
N TYR A 440 17.20 -1.43 8.95
CA TYR A 440 16.59 -1.89 7.70
C TYR A 440 17.09 -1.09 6.51
N TYR A 441 17.35 -1.74 5.38
CA TYR A 441 17.56 -1.07 4.11
C TYR A 441 16.84 -1.80 2.98
N GLY A 442 16.00 -1.10 2.22
CA GLY A 442 15.32 -1.71 1.08
C GLY A 442 15.37 -0.82 -0.15
N ILE A 443 15.43 -1.43 -1.34
CA ILE A 443 15.46 -0.70 -2.62
C ILE A 443 14.26 -1.09 -3.48
N SER A 444 13.62 -0.10 -4.11
CA SER A 444 12.47 -0.27 -5.00
C SER A 444 11.35 -1.02 -4.28
N GLN A 445 11.03 -2.27 -4.64
CA GLN A 445 10.08 -3.10 -3.87
C GLN A 445 10.46 -3.19 -2.39
N GLY A 446 11.73 -3.41 -2.05
CA GLY A 446 12.17 -3.42 -0.66
C GLY A 446 12.01 -2.06 0.02
N GLY A 447 12.03 -0.96 -0.74
CA GLY A 447 11.70 0.37 -0.24
C GLY A 447 10.20 0.53 -0.01
N ILE A 448 9.38 0.07 -0.95
CA ILE A 448 7.90 0.06 -0.89
C ILE A 448 7.44 -0.75 0.31
N MET A 449 7.74 -2.04 0.29
CA MET A 449 7.31 -3.02 1.28
C MET A 449 8.06 -2.87 2.61
N GLY A 450 9.23 -2.23 2.58
CA GLY A 450 9.96 -1.84 3.79
C GLY A 450 9.21 -0.86 4.68
N THR A 451 8.32 -0.04 4.14
CA THR A 451 7.46 0.83 4.97
C THR A 451 6.53 0.01 5.89
N VAL A 452 6.03 -1.13 5.40
CA VAL A 452 5.19 -2.05 6.17
C VAL A 452 6.02 -2.76 7.25
N ILE A 453 7.20 -3.26 6.89
CA ILE A 453 8.12 -3.91 7.84
C ILE A 453 8.50 -2.94 8.97
N LEU A 454 8.89 -1.71 8.62
CA LEU A 454 9.25 -0.66 9.57
C LEU A 454 8.06 -0.22 10.45
N GLY A 455 6.84 -0.29 9.94
CA GLY A 455 5.63 -0.02 10.73
C GLY A 455 5.26 -1.12 11.72
N LEU A 456 5.79 -2.34 11.55
CA LEU A 456 5.44 -3.52 12.35
C LEU A 456 6.53 -3.95 13.33
N THR A 457 7.79 -3.65 13.02
CA THR A 457 8.94 -4.11 13.80
C THR A 457 9.16 -3.27 15.05
N ASP A 458 9.42 -3.93 16.17
CA ASP A 458 9.93 -3.27 17.39
C ASP A 458 11.46 -3.38 17.50
N ASP A 459 12.12 -3.91 16.47
CA ASP A 459 13.54 -4.27 16.52
C ASP A 459 14.48 -3.26 15.88
N VAL A 460 13.96 -2.28 15.12
CA VAL A 460 14.77 -1.24 14.48
C VAL A 460 14.17 0.14 14.72
N GLU A 461 15.04 1.10 15.00
CA GLU A 461 14.66 2.52 15.15
C GLU A 461 14.95 3.35 13.90
N ARG A 462 15.75 2.80 12.96
CA ARG A 462 16.18 3.50 11.75
C ARG A 462 16.15 2.57 10.56
N GLY A 463 15.57 3.07 9.46
CA GLY A 463 15.58 2.42 8.17
C GLY A 463 15.92 3.40 7.05
N ALA A 464 16.43 2.86 5.94
CA ALA A 464 16.62 3.59 4.70
C ALA A 464 15.76 2.96 3.60
N LEU A 465 15.06 3.80 2.84
CA LEU A 465 14.20 3.37 1.74
C LEU A 465 14.73 3.98 0.44
N GLY A 466 15.37 3.16 -0.37
CA GLY A 466 15.93 3.56 -1.66
C GLY A 466 14.89 3.48 -2.76
N VAL A 467 14.65 4.60 -3.45
CA VAL A 467 13.79 4.68 -4.65
C VAL A 467 12.43 3.93 -4.54
N PRO A 468 11.66 4.13 -3.45
CA PRO A 468 10.40 3.40 -3.24
C PRO A 468 9.33 3.78 -4.28
N GLY A 469 9.43 4.92 -4.97
CA GLY A 469 8.41 5.31 -5.95
C GLY A 469 7.03 5.51 -5.33
N MET A 470 6.98 5.85 -4.05
CA MET A 470 5.79 6.24 -3.30
C MET A 470 5.77 7.76 -3.14
N PRO A 471 4.61 8.43 -3.24
CA PRO A 471 4.47 9.85 -2.89
C PRO A 471 4.76 10.13 -1.42
#